data_AF-A0A6G4V349-F1
#
_entry.id   AF-A0A6G4V349-F1
#
_cell.length_a   1.000
_cell.length_b   1.000
_cell.length_c   1.000
_cell.angle_alpha   90.00
_cell.angle_beta   90.00
_cell.angle_gamma   90.00
#
_symmetry.space_group_name_H-M   'P 1'
#
loop_
_entity.id
_entity.type
_entity.pdbx_description
1 polymer ?
#
loop_
_entity_poly.entity_id
_entity_poly.type
_entity_poly.pdbx_seq_one_letter_code
_entity_poly.pdbx_strand_id
1 'polypeptide(L)' 'MEEGRIALRVAKAFPAEQAAEAHRLLAAGGIRGRLVLTF' A
#
# COMPACT_ATOMS: atom_id res chain seq x y z
N MET A 1 15.57 -24.02 0.34
CA MET A 1 16.01 -22.70 0.81
C MET A 1 15.27 -21.69 -0.05
N GLU A 2 14.45 -20.82 0.55
CA GLU A 2 13.58 -19.90 -0.19
C GLU A 2 14.39 -18.67 -0.63
N GLU A 3 15.29 -18.89 -1.60
CA GLU A 3 16.09 -17.84 -2.22
C GLU A 3 15.30 -17.25 -3.40
N GLY A 4 14.18 -16.62 -3.07
CA GLY A 4 13.27 -15.95 -4.01
C GLY A 4 12.75 -14.65 -3.40
N ARG A 5 13.65 -13.79 -2.89
CA ARG A 5 13.27 -12.60 -2.12
C ARG A 5 12.85 -11.45 -3.05
N ILE A 6 11.56 -11.42 -3.43
CA ILE A 6 10.93 -10.20 -3.94
C ILE A 6 10.59 -9.31 -2.74
N ALA A 7 11.34 -8.22 -2.56
CA ALA A 7 11.02 -7.22 -1.55
C ALA A 7 9.79 -6.42 -2.00
N LEU A 8 8.66 -6.59 -1.28
CA LEU A 8 7.47 -5.78 -1.53
C LEU A 8 7.75 -4.32 -1.14
N ARG A 9 7.58 -3.40 -2.09
CA ARG A 9 7.61 -1.96 -1.82
C ARG A 9 6.23 -1.47 -1.41
N VAL A 10 6.02 -1.36 -0.10
CA VAL A 10 4.85 -0.71 0.48
C VAL A 10 5.14 0.78 0.63
N ALA A 11 4.35 1.62 -0.04
CA ALA A 11 4.46 3.07 0.07
C ALA A 11 3.81 3.57 1.36
N LYS A 12 2.64 3.02 1.70
CA LYS A 12 1.90 3.33 2.93
C LYS A 12 0.91 2.22 3.27
N ALA A 13 0.72 1.98 4.56
CA ALA A 13 -0.29 1.06 5.08
C ALA A 13 -1.37 1.86 5.83
N PHE A 14 -2.62 1.46 5.69
CA PHE A 14 -3.78 2.08 6.32
C PHE A 14 -4.59 1.03 7.08
N PRO A 15 -5.08 1.33 8.29
CA PRO A 15 -6.15 0.56 8.89
C PRO A 15 -7.37 0.47 7.96
N ALA A 16 -8.12 -0.63 8.01
CA ALA A 16 -9.30 -0.83 7.17
C ALA A 16 -10.34 0.32 7.30
N GLU A 17 -10.49 0.90 8.49
CA GLU A 17 -11.34 2.08 8.76
C GLU A 17 -10.92 3.33 7.97
N GLN A 18 -9.67 3.40 7.49
CA GLN A 18 -9.14 4.53 6.71
C GLN A 18 -9.10 4.27 5.21
N ALA A 19 -9.81 3.26 4.70
CA ALA A 19 -9.82 2.91 3.28
C ALA A 19 -10.20 4.10 2.36
N ALA A 20 -11.10 4.98 2.81
CA ALA A 20 -11.48 6.17 2.06
C ALA A 20 -10.29 7.12 1.82
N GLU A 21 -9.39 7.26 2.79
CA GLU A 21 -8.20 8.09 2.68
C GLU A 21 -7.17 7.49 1.72
N ALA A 22 -6.96 6.17 1.81
CA ALA A 22 -6.13 5.44 0.85
C ALA A 22 -6.63 5.63 -0.59
N HIS A 23 -7.97 5.61 -0.78
CA HIS A 23 -8.58 5.83 -2.08
C HIS A 23 -8.38 7.26 -2.60
N ARG A 24 -8.53 8.27 -1.73
CA ARG A 24 -8.27 9.68 -2.11
C ARG A 24 -6.82 9.89 -2.56
N LEU A 25 -5.86 9.35 -1.83
CA LEU A 25 -4.45 9.44 -2.18
C LEU A 25 -4.11 8.72 -3.49
N LEU A 26 -4.75 7.58 -3.75
CA LEU A 26 -4.64 6.89 -5.02
C LEU A 26 -5.21 7.73 -6.17
N ALA A 27 -6.39 8.32 -5.98
CA ALA A 27 -7.08 9.14 -6.98
C ALA A 27 -6.34 10.45 -7.30
N ALA A 28 -5.68 11.06 -6.30
CA ALA A 28 -4.85 12.25 -6.48
C ALA A 28 -3.62 11.98 -7.38
N GLY A 29 -3.23 10.71 -7.54
CA GLY A 29 -2.02 10.32 -8.26
C GLY A 29 -0.74 10.66 -7.50
N GLY A 30 0.41 10.24 -8.05
CA GLY A 30 1.73 10.54 -7.48
C GLY A 30 2.27 9.55 -6.45
N ILE A 31 1.51 8.50 -6.10
CA ILE A 31 1.99 7.44 -5.21
C ILE A 31 2.82 6.45 -6.02
N ARG A 32 4.14 6.41 -5.76
CA ARG A 32 5.02 5.34 -6.25
C ARG A 32 5.10 4.22 -5.23
N GLY A 33 4.48 3.09 -5.54
CA GLY A 33 4.47 1.90 -4.70
C GLY A 33 3.05 1.48 -4.31
N ARG A 34 2.94 0.45 -3.47
CA ARG A 34 1.65 -0.13 -3.11
C ARG A 34 1.05 0.54 -1.87
N LEU A 35 -0.23 0.86 -1.92
CA LEU A 35 -1.06 1.14 -0.73
C LEU A 35 -1.67 -0.16 -0.24
N VAL A 36 -1.56 -0.43 1.08
CA VAL A 36 -2.05 -1.67 1.69
C VAL A 36 -3.07 -1.33 2.77
N LEU A 37 -4.16 -2.09 2.84
CA LEU A 37 -5.08 -2.07 3.97
C LEU A 37 -4.70 -3.18 4.95
N THR A 38 -4.65 -2.84 6.24
CA THR A 38 -4.43 -3.79 7.33
C THR A 38 -5.76 -4.09 8.01
N PHE A 39 -6.00 -5.38 8.25
CA PHE A 39 -7.20 -5.94 8.89
C PHE A 39 -6.82 -6.63 10.19
#